data_AF-A0A954HEC2-F1
#
_entry.id   AF-A0A954HEC2-F1
#
_cell.length_a   1.000
_cell.length_b   1.000
_cell.length_c   1.000
_cell.angle_alpha   90.00
_cell.angle_beta   90.00
_cell.angle_gamma   90.00
#
_symmetry.space_group_name_H-M   'P 1'
#
loop_
_entity.id
_entity.type
_entity.pdbx_description
1 polymer ?
#
loop_
_entity_poly.entity_id
_entity_poly.type
_entity_poly.pdbx_seq_one_letter_code
_entity_poly.pdbx_strand_id
1 'polypeptide(L)'
;MDSRRIPVIAIVLIIALRLSIGWQFLYEGLWKLDSLSGPDPWTAEGYLRNAQGPFRETFRNMTGDPDGLKLLDYGNVSTDWNNWRDRFIAHYGLDENQQAALNRLLDGTAKGLNDPNADPIIVPTSREIGPLPADVDLASLPVVFKYDADSQKMTALQPVTPSEEKDLLELVPKEAKDVRVEIGKLIDASRKVSYRQKLAAHLRGNPEMVGASAVKNEKGSFTPVMGTTTAKEENGIQTNLQYGKIQEYKDLLQEYEEALAKAKIDYQFDHAAMLKKKVDITRAEVVGPVKTIDTDLKKDAFQLLTIQQIG
;
A
#
# COMPACT_ATOMS: atom_id res chain seq x y z
N MET A 1 28.70 57.18 35.10
CA MET A 1 27.68 56.34 34.42
C MET A 1 27.01 55.50 35.50
N ASP A 2 25.69 55.57 35.58
CA ASP A 2 24.91 55.12 36.73
C ASP A 2 24.73 53.59 36.72
N SER A 3 25.50 52.87 37.56
CA SER A 3 25.54 51.39 37.64
C SER A 3 24.18 50.73 37.87
N ARG A 4 23.16 51.48 38.31
CA ARG A 4 21.80 50.98 38.58
C ARG A 4 20.90 50.88 37.34
N ARG A 5 21.29 51.43 36.19
CA ARG A 5 20.47 51.39 34.95
C ARG A 5 20.64 50.09 34.16
N ILE A 6 21.84 49.52 34.20
CA ILE A 6 22.18 48.25 33.56
C ILE A 6 21.29 47.08 34.07
N PRO A 7 21.07 46.88 35.39
CA PRO A 7 20.22 45.79 35.87
C PRO A 7 18.73 45.96 35.50
N VAL A 8 18.21 47.20 35.44
CA VAL A 8 16.82 47.45 35.05
C VAL A 8 16.58 47.11 33.58
N ILE A 9 17.51 47.50 32.70
CA ILE A 9 17.43 47.16 31.27
C ILE A 9 17.50 45.64 31.09
N ALA A 10 18.37 44.95 31.84
CA ALA A 10 18.46 43.49 31.78
C ALA A 10 17.14 42.81 32.21
N ILE A 11 16.48 43.29 33.25
CA ILE A 11 15.19 42.75 33.71
C ILE A 11 14.11 42.94 32.64
N VAL A 12 14.02 44.13 32.05
CA VAL A 12 13.05 44.41 30.97
C VAL A 12 13.30 43.52 29.75
N LEU A 13 14.56 43.35 29.35
CA LEU A 13 14.91 42.48 28.23
C LEU A 13 14.60 41.00 28.50
N ILE A 14 14.80 40.51 29.74
CA ILE A 14 14.42 39.13 30.10
C ILE A 14 12.91 38.94 30.09
N ILE A 15 12.14 39.91 30.57
CA ILE A 15 10.67 39.87 30.53
C ILE A 15 10.19 39.88 29.07
N ALA A 16 10.76 40.77 28.24
CA ALA A 16 10.44 40.84 26.82
C ALA A 16 10.79 39.51 26.11
N LEU A 17 11.97 38.95 26.36
CA LEU A 17 12.37 37.65 25.81
C LEU A 17 11.42 36.52 26.21
N ARG A 18 10.99 36.46 27.48
CA ARG A 18 10.01 35.47 27.95
C ARG A 18 8.65 35.64 27.27
N LEU A 19 8.18 36.89 27.12
CA LEU A 19 6.93 37.18 26.41
C LEU A 19 7.03 36.83 24.92
N SER A 20 8.15 37.14 24.27
CA SER A 20 8.38 36.80 22.86
C SER A 20 8.41 35.28 22.62
N ILE A 21 9.11 34.52 23.46
CA ILE A 21 9.13 33.05 23.37
C ILE A 21 7.73 32.47 23.62
N GLY A 22 7.01 32.98 24.63
CA GLY A 22 5.64 32.56 24.92
C GLY A 22 4.68 32.86 23.77
N TRP A 23 4.79 34.03 23.14
CA TRP A 23 3.98 34.41 21.98
C TRP A 23 4.23 33.52 20.77
N GLN A 24 5.49 33.19 20.48
CA GLN A 24 5.84 32.24 19.42
C GLN A 24 5.20 30.87 19.63
N PHE A 25 5.27 30.33 20.86
CA PHE A 25 4.62 29.04 21.17
C PHE A 25 3.09 29.11 21.11
N LEU A 26 2.49 30.23 21.50
CA LEU A 26 1.05 30.43 21.37
C LEU A 26 0.61 30.43 19.90
N TYR A 27 1.34 31.16 19.04
CA TYR A 27 1.06 31.20 17.61
C TYR A 27 1.19 29.81 16.97
N GLU A 28 2.28 29.09 17.24
CA GLU A 28 2.45 27.72 16.75
C GLU A 28 1.37 26.76 17.29
N GLY A 29 0.92 26.95 18.53
CA GLY A 29 -0.16 26.16 19.13
C GLY A 29 -1.50 26.38 18.45
N LEU A 30 -1.88 27.65 18.22
CA LEU A 30 -3.11 28.00 17.52
C LEU A 30 -3.09 27.50 16.07
N TRP A 31 -1.95 27.67 15.38
CA TRP A 31 -1.79 27.15 14.02
C TRP A 31 -1.97 25.63 13.94
N LYS A 32 -1.45 24.89 14.93
CA LYS A 32 -1.66 23.43 15.01
C LYS A 32 -3.13 23.09 15.22
N LEU A 33 -3.84 23.82 16.08
CA LEU A 33 -5.27 23.60 16.31
C LEU A 33 -6.11 23.87 15.06
N ASP A 34 -5.84 24.96 14.34
CA ASP A 34 -6.55 25.28 13.10
C ASP A 34 -6.28 24.22 12.02
N SER A 35 -5.04 23.70 11.94
CA SER A 35 -4.69 22.65 10.99
C SER A 35 -5.44 21.33 11.22
N LEU A 36 -5.93 21.05 12.45
CA LEU A 36 -6.66 19.81 12.75
C LEU A 36 -7.96 19.65 11.94
N SER A 37 -8.53 20.77 11.47
CA SER A 37 -9.76 20.78 10.66
C SER A 37 -9.48 20.78 9.16
N GLY A 38 -8.21 20.78 8.74
CA GLY A 38 -7.78 20.80 7.35
C GLY A 38 -7.50 19.41 6.75
N PRO A 39 -7.14 19.35 5.46
CA PRO A 39 -6.83 18.11 4.75
C PRO A 39 -5.53 17.42 5.24
N ASP A 40 -4.59 18.19 5.79
CA ASP A 40 -3.33 17.69 6.36
C ASP A 40 -3.22 18.07 7.85
N PRO A 41 -3.97 17.39 8.74
CA PRO A 41 -3.98 17.71 10.16
C PRO A 41 -2.61 17.47 10.80
N TRP A 42 -2.17 18.42 11.62
CA TRP A 42 -0.94 18.23 12.39
C TRP A 42 -1.05 16.98 13.27
N THR A 43 -0.04 16.10 13.18
CA THR A 43 0.02 14.86 13.97
C THR A 43 1.37 14.70 14.69
N ALA A 44 1.31 14.33 15.97
CA ALA A 44 2.48 14.00 16.77
C ALA A 44 2.97 12.55 16.56
N GLU A 45 2.23 11.75 15.78
CA GLU A 45 2.48 10.32 15.59
C GLU A 45 3.92 10.03 15.16
N GLY A 46 4.48 10.83 14.23
CA GLY A 46 5.86 10.66 13.76
C GLY A 46 6.90 10.82 14.87
N TYR A 47 6.68 11.72 15.82
CA TYR A 47 7.59 11.94 16.95
C TYR A 47 7.45 10.84 18.00
N LEU A 48 6.20 10.52 18.37
CA LEU A 48 5.88 9.51 19.36
C LEU A 48 6.37 8.11 18.95
N ARG A 49 6.26 7.80 17.67
CA ARG A 49 6.73 6.53 17.10
C ARG A 49 8.25 6.36 17.17
N ASN A 50 8.98 7.46 17.01
CA ASN A 50 10.44 7.47 17.04
C ASN A 50 11.01 7.72 18.45
N ALA A 51 10.17 7.67 19.49
CA ALA A 51 10.62 7.85 20.86
C ALA A 51 11.69 6.82 21.25
N GLN A 52 12.71 7.29 21.94
CA GLN A 52 13.83 6.49 22.44
C GLN A 52 13.95 6.64 23.97
N GLY A 53 14.66 5.70 24.60
CA GLY A 53 14.91 5.72 26.03
C GLY A 53 13.86 4.96 26.87
N PRO A 54 13.88 5.13 28.19
CA PRO A 54 13.15 4.27 29.13
C PRO A 54 11.62 4.38 29.01
N PHE A 55 11.11 5.51 28.50
CA PHE A 55 9.68 5.74 28.30
C PHE A 55 9.22 5.52 26.85
N ARG A 56 10.07 4.94 25.99
CA ARG A 56 9.74 4.74 24.57
C ARG A 56 8.42 3.99 24.38
N GLU A 57 8.15 2.98 25.21
CA GLU A 57 6.98 2.11 25.08
C GLU A 57 5.70 2.90 25.34
N THR A 58 5.69 3.75 26.37
CA THR A 58 4.57 4.65 26.65
C THR A 58 4.26 5.55 25.45
N PHE A 59 5.28 6.18 24.87
CA PHE A 59 5.10 7.08 23.72
C PHE A 59 4.69 6.33 22.44
N ARG A 60 5.30 5.19 22.17
CA ARG A 60 4.99 4.35 21.00
C ARG A 60 3.61 3.70 21.10
N ASN A 61 3.15 3.35 22.30
CA ASN A 61 1.81 2.81 22.49
C ASN A 61 0.72 3.87 22.22
N MET A 62 1.03 5.16 22.43
CA MET A 62 0.11 6.25 22.08
C MET A 62 -0.11 6.40 20.57
N THR A 63 0.76 5.85 19.71
CA THR A 63 0.57 5.88 18.25
C THR A 63 -0.30 4.74 17.73
N GLY A 64 -0.62 3.74 18.56
CA GLY A 64 -1.45 2.59 18.20
C GLY A 64 -0.78 1.53 17.30
N ASP A 65 0.03 1.94 16.32
CA ASP A 65 0.85 1.04 15.49
C ASP A 65 2.24 1.66 15.22
N PRO A 66 3.14 1.63 16.22
CA PRO A 66 4.45 2.26 16.10
C PRO A 66 5.35 1.58 15.07
N ASP A 67 5.11 0.32 14.75
CA ASP A 67 5.92 -0.43 13.81
C ASP A 67 5.31 -0.43 12.39
N GLY A 68 4.04 -0.06 12.24
CA GLY A 68 3.36 -0.12 10.94
C GLY A 68 2.98 -1.55 10.56
N LEU A 69 2.89 -2.47 11.53
CA LEU A 69 2.57 -3.87 11.29
C LEU A 69 1.14 -4.05 10.81
N LYS A 70 0.21 -3.15 11.20
CA LYS A 70 -1.17 -3.18 10.70
C LYS A 70 -1.21 -2.91 9.20
N LEU A 71 -0.33 -2.04 8.68
CA LEU A 71 -0.22 -1.76 7.25
C LEU A 71 0.34 -2.95 6.45
N LEU A 72 0.98 -3.91 7.11
CA LEU A 72 1.50 -5.13 6.47
C LEU A 72 0.51 -6.30 6.56
N ASP A 73 -0.62 -6.10 7.22
CA ASP A 73 -1.69 -7.09 7.34
C ASP A 73 -2.84 -6.68 6.41
N TYR A 74 -3.15 -7.57 5.46
CA TYR A 74 -4.22 -7.32 4.50
C TYR A 74 -5.57 -7.08 5.20
N GLY A 75 -5.93 -7.88 6.21
CA GLY A 75 -7.22 -7.80 6.88
C GLY A 75 -7.41 -6.48 7.63
N ASN A 76 -6.33 -5.98 8.23
CA ASN A 76 -6.35 -4.67 8.91
C ASN A 76 -6.53 -3.54 7.90
N VAL A 77 -5.70 -3.47 6.85
CA VAL A 77 -5.82 -2.43 5.81
C VAL A 77 -7.18 -2.49 5.11
N SER A 78 -7.66 -3.70 4.85
CA SER A 78 -8.95 -3.97 4.23
C SER A 78 -10.13 -3.48 5.08
N THR A 79 -10.06 -3.68 6.40
CA THR A 79 -11.00 -3.15 7.38
C THR A 79 -10.93 -1.62 7.44
N ASP A 80 -9.72 -1.06 7.47
CA ASP A 80 -9.51 0.39 7.49
C ASP A 80 -10.08 1.07 6.25
N TRP A 81 -9.95 0.44 5.08
CA TRP A 81 -10.57 0.89 3.83
C TRP A 81 -12.10 0.83 3.86
N ASN A 82 -12.69 -0.22 4.44
CA ASN A 82 -14.15 -0.28 4.66
C ASN A 82 -14.61 0.85 5.57
N ASN A 83 -13.96 1.02 6.72
CA ASN A 83 -14.28 2.08 7.67
C ASN A 83 -14.11 3.48 7.05
N TRP A 84 -13.06 3.67 6.25
CA TRP A 84 -12.83 4.92 5.55
C TRP A 84 -13.90 5.18 4.48
N ARG A 85 -14.25 4.16 3.67
CA ARG A 85 -15.35 4.25 2.69
C ARG A 85 -16.65 4.66 3.37
N ASP A 86 -17.01 4.02 4.47
CA ASP A 86 -18.27 4.29 5.16
C ASP A 86 -18.30 5.71 5.73
N ARG A 87 -17.18 6.19 6.30
CA ARG A 87 -17.03 7.59 6.71
C ARG A 87 -17.08 8.56 5.54
N PHE A 88 -16.46 8.21 4.41
CA PHE A 88 -16.42 9.03 3.20
C PHE A 88 -17.82 9.19 2.61
N ILE A 89 -18.58 8.10 2.52
CA ILE A 89 -19.99 8.11 2.10
C ILE A 89 -20.82 8.99 3.02
N ALA A 90 -20.67 8.82 4.35
CA ALA A 90 -21.43 9.58 5.34
C ALA A 90 -21.07 11.07 5.35
N HIS A 91 -19.80 11.41 5.13
CA HIS A 91 -19.33 12.80 5.18
C HIS A 91 -19.73 13.61 3.95
N TYR A 92 -19.60 13.03 2.75
CA TYR A 92 -19.88 13.73 1.48
C TYR A 92 -21.29 13.47 0.92
N GLY A 93 -22.07 12.57 1.54
CA GLY A 93 -23.43 12.25 1.10
C GLY A 93 -23.47 11.70 -0.33
N LEU A 94 -22.63 10.71 -0.63
CA LEU A 94 -22.52 10.14 -1.99
C LEU A 94 -23.86 9.58 -2.47
N ASP A 95 -24.19 9.85 -3.74
CA ASP A 95 -25.34 9.23 -4.41
C ASP A 95 -25.11 7.73 -4.74
N GLU A 96 -26.16 7.01 -5.12
CA GLU A 96 -26.06 5.56 -5.42
C GLU A 96 -25.05 5.25 -6.54
N ASN A 97 -24.89 6.14 -7.52
CA ASN A 97 -23.95 5.95 -8.63
C ASN A 97 -22.50 6.19 -8.18
N GLN A 98 -22.27 7.21 -7.36
CA GLN A 98 -20.99 7.52 -6.74
C GLN A 98 -20.56 6.42 -5.77
N GLN A 99 -21.49 5.88 -4.98
CA GLN A 99 -21.24 4.72 -4.12
C GLN A 99 -20.88 3.48 -4.94
N ALA A 100 -21.60 3.21 -6.04
CA ALA A 100 -21.28 2.11 -6.94
C ALA A 100 -19.90 2.28 -7.61
N ALA A 101 -19.55 3.51 -8.00
CA ALA A 101 -18.24 3.83 -8.56
C ALA A 101 -17.11 3.65 -7.53
N LEU A 102 -17.32 4.09 -6.28
CA LEU A 102 -16.37 3.91 -5.18
C LEU A 102 -16.17 2.44 -4.82
N ASN A 103 -17.26 1.66 -4.74
CA ASN A 103 -17.19 0.22 -4.52
C ASN A 103 -16.46 -0.48 -5.68
N ARG A 104 -16.71 -0.05 -6.93
CA ARG A 104 -15.99 -0.59 -8.10
C ARG A 104 -14.51 -0.28 -8.06
N LEU A 105 -14.14 0.87 -7.52
CA LEU A 105 -12.75 1.30 -7.36
C LEU A 105 -12.05 0.44 -6.29
N LEU A 106 -12.69 0.23 -5.14
CA LEU A 106 -12.17 -0.59 -4.03
C LEU A 106 -12.09 -2.08 -4.37
N ASP A 107 -13.22 -2.65 -4.80
CA ASP A 107 -13.43 -4.10 -4.87
C ASP A 107 -13.40 -4.64 -6.30
N GLY A 108 -13.49 -3.76 -7.30
CA GLY A 108 -13.66 -4.14 -8.70
C GLY A 108 -15.12 -4.42 -9.04
N THR A 109 -15.36 -5.26 -10.04
CA THR A 109 -16.73 -5.70 -10.40
C THR A 109 -17.29 -6.78 -9.48
N ALA A 110 -16.53 -7.18 -8.45
CA ALA A 110 -16.93 -8.18 -7.48
C ALA A 110 -18.05 -7.62 -6.60
N LYS A 111 -19.25 -8.22 -6.68
CA LYS A 111 -20.34 -7.90 -5.76
C LYS A 111 -20.11 -8.63 -4.43
N GLY A 112 -20.14 -7.90 -3.32
CA GLY A 112 -20.33 -8.48 -1.98
C GLY A 112 -19.08 -8.80 -1.16
N LEU A 113 -17.94 -8.14 -1.41
CA LEU A 113 -16.74 -8.28 -0.55
C LEU A 113 -16.86 -7.43 0.72
N ASN A 114 -17.81 -7.78 1.59
CA ASN A 114 -17.89 -7.20 2.94
C ASN A 114 -16.93 -7.91 3.92
N ASP A 115 -16.36 -9.05 3.53
CA ASP A 115 -15.36 -9.75 4.35
C ASP A 115 -13.98 -9.14 4.14
N PRO A 116 -13.37 -8.53 5.18
CA PRO A 116 -12.05 -7.92 5.07
C PRO A 116 -10.93 -8.91 4.77
N ASN A 117 -11.15 -10.20 4.98
CA ASN A 117 -10.16 -11.25 4.79
C ASN A 117 -10.39 -12.09 3.55
N ALA A 118 -11.54 -11.97 2.89
CA ALA A 118 -11.80 -12.72 1.67
C ALA A 118 -10.76 -12.38 0.59
N ASP A 119 -10.32 -13.39 -0.14
CA ASP A 119 -9.48 -13.15 -1.29
C ASP A 119 -10.26 -12.33 -2.32
N PRO A 120 -9.63 -11.30 -2.90
CA PRO A 120 -10.33 -10.46 -3.84
C PRO A 120 -10.75 -11.30 -5.04
N ILE A 121 -12.05 -11.33 -5.30
CA ILE A 121 -12.62 -12.08 -6.41
C ILE A 121 -12.10 -11.46 -7.70
N ILE A 122 -11.37 -12.26 -8.48
CA ILE A 122 -10.99 -11.88 -9.83
C ILE A 122 -12.24 -12.07 -10.69
N VAL A 123 -12.83 -10.97 -11.14
CA VAL A 123 -14.01 -11.05 -12.00
C VAL A 123 -13.56 -11.14 -13.44
N PRO A 124 -14.01 -12.15 -14.19
CA PRO A 124 -13.67 -12.28 -15.59
C PRO A 124 -14.16 -11.07 -16.38
N THR A 125 -13.27 -10.43 -17.14
CA THR A 125 -13.64 -9.35 -18.06
C THR A 125 -13.98 -9.97 -19.40
N SER A 126 -15.23 -9.83 -19.85
CA SER A 126 -15.69 -10.37 -21.15
C SER A 126 -15.91 -9.25 -22.15
N ARG A 127 -15.48 -9.44 -23.40
CA ARG A 127 -15.71 -8.51 -24.51
C ARG A 127 -15.94 -9.26 -25.82
N GLU A 128 -16.80 -8.71 -26.66
CA GLU A 128 -17.02 -9.17 -28.02
C GLU A 128 -15.85 -8.71 -28.88
N ILE A 129 -15.10 -9.66 -29.45
CA ILE A 129 -13.87 -9.39 -30.23
C ILE A 129 -13.99 -9.82 -31.71
N GLY A 130 -15.16 -10.32 -32.12
CA GLY A 130 -15.39 -10.84 -33.47
C GLY A 130 -14.84 -12.26 -33.67
N PRO A 131 -14.88 -12.80 -34.91
CA PRO A 131 -14.39 -14.14 -35.20
C PRO A 131 -12.85 -14.16 -35.13
N LEU A 132 -12.28 -15.01 -34.29
CA LEU A 132 -10.84 -15.30 -34.35
C LEU A 132 -10.51 -16.05 -35.65
N PRO A 133 -9.32 -15.83 -36.24
CA PRO A 133 -8.82 -16.64 -37.34
C PRO A 133 -8.74 -18.12 -36.91
N ALA A 134 -9.06 -19.04 -37.82
CA ALA A 134 -9.10 -20.49 -37.55
C ALA A 134 -7.76 -21.08 -37.04
N ASP A 135 -6.67 -20.33 -37.19
CA ASP A 135 -5.31 -20.75 -36.85
C ASP A 135 -4.89 -20.38 -35.41
N VAL A 136 -5.75 -19.69 -34.64
CA VAL A 136 -5.42 -19.24 -33.27
C VAL A 136 -5.89 -20.27 -32.24
N ASP A 137 -4.98 -21.11 -31.76
CA ASP A 137 -5.24 -22.06 -30.69
C ASP A 137 -4.99 -21.44 -29.29
N LEU A 138 -6.09 -21.03 -28.65
CA LEU A 138 -6.10 -20.49 -27.29
C LEU A 138 -5.91 -21.56 -26.20
N ALA A 139 -5.93 -22.86 -26.54
CA ALA A 139 -5.67 -23.93 -25.58
C ALA A 139 -4.20 -23.97 -25.11
N SER A 140 -3.29 -23.32 -25.87
CA SER A 140 -1.89 -23.15 -25.53
C SER A 140 -1.63 -22.11 -24.42
N LEU A 141 -2.61 -21.24 -24.13
CA LEU A 141 -2.51 -20.24 -23.07
C LEU A 141 -3.10 -20.80 -21.77
N PRO A 142 -2.26 -21.02 -20.74
CA PRO A 142 -2.77 -21.52 -19.48
C PRO A 142 -3.57 -20.42 -18.79
N VAL A 143 -4.83 -20.73 -18.46
CA VAL A 143 -5.62 -20.10 -17.37
C VAL A 143 -6.17 -18.67 -17.62
N VAL A 144 -5.62 -17.86 -18.53
CA VAL A 144 -5.97 -16.42 -18.60
C VAL A 144 -7.16 -16.09 -19.51
N PHE A 145 -7.43 -16.84 -20.58
CA PHE A 145 -8.51 -16.51 -21.53
C PHE A 145 -9.42 -17.70 -21.85
N LYS A 146 -10.73 -17.43 -21.92
CA LYS A 146 -11.74 -18.31 -22.52
C LYS A 146 -12.34 -17.61 -23.72
N TYR A 147 -12.32 -18.25 -24.88
CA TYR A 147 -13.06 -17.80 -26.06
C TYR A 147 -14.24 -18.72 -26.31
N ASP A 148 -15.39 -18.12 -26.52
CA ASP A 148 -16.63 -18.79 -26.88
C ASP A 148 -16.89 -18.51 -28.38
N ALA A 149 -16.74 -19.54 -29.21
CA ALA A 149 -16.81 -19.44 -30.67
C ALA A 149 -18.25 -19.20 -31.18
N ASP A 150 -19.26 -19.61 -30.42
CA ASP A 150 -20.67 -19.45 -30.77
C ASP A 150 -21.16 -18.02 -30.51
N SER A 151 -20.60 -17.37 -29.48
CA SER A 151 -20.97 -16.01 -29.08
C SER A 151 -19.93 -14.93 -29.46
N GLN A 152 -18.79 -15.32 -30.05
CA GLN A 152 -17.68 -14.42 -30.42
C GLN A 152 -17.15 -13.57 -29.25
N LYS A 153 -17.24 -14.12 -28.02
CA LYS A 153 -16.85 -13.45 -26.78
C LYS A 153 -15.55 -14.01 -26.25
N MET A 154 -14.60 -13.12 -25.98
CA MET A 154 -13.40 -13.46 -25.21
C MET A 154 -13.52 -12.95 -23.80
N THR A 155 -13.26 -13.86 -22.88
CA THR A 155 -13.32 -13.64 -21.45
C THR A 155 -11.91 -13.77 -20.90
N ALA A 156 -11.31 -12.66 -20.49
CA ALA A 156 -10.11 -12.67 -19.66
C ALA A 156 -10.52 -13.06 -18.24
N LEU A 157 -10.10 -14.25 -17.80
CA LEU A 157 -10.38 -14.77 -16.45
C LEU A 157 -9.56 -14.07 -15.38
N GLN A 158 -8.40 -13.51 -15.75
CA GLN A 158 -7.47 -12.81 -14.85
C GLN A 158 -6.84 -11.57 -15.52
N PRO A 159 -6.34 -10.59 -14.74
CA PRO A 159 -5.58 -9.46 -15.27
C PRO A 159 -4.33 -9.95 -16.00
N VAL A 160 -4.18 -9.51 -17.25
CA VAL A 160 -3.18 -10.06 -18.17
C VAL A 160 -1.82 -9.38 -17.94
N THR A 161 -0.79 -10.18 -17.66
CA THR A 161 0.58 -9.69 -17.47
C THR A 161 1.20 -9.20 -18.79
N PRO A 162 2.24 -8.35 -18.76
CA PRO A 162 2.94 -7.91 -19.98
C PRO A 162 3.56 -9.04 -20.79
N SER A 163 3.98 -10.13 -20.13
CA SER A 163 4.48 -11.34 -20.80
C SER A 163 3.38 -12.06 -21.56
N GLU A 164 2.21 -12.25 -20.95
CA GLU A 164 1.08 -12.94 -21.58
C GLU A 164 0.46 -12.13 -22.71
N GLU A 165 0.47 -10.79 -22.61
CA GLU A 165 0.10 -9.92 -23.74
C GLU A 165 1.03 -10.15 -24.93
N LYS A 166 2.34 -10.29 -24.68
CA LYS A 166 3.31 -10.51 -25.75
C LYS A 166 3.08 -11.87 -26.43
N ASP A 167 2.88 -12.92 -25.64
CA ASP A 167 2.62 -14.27 -26.15
C ASP A 167 1.32 -14.33 -26.97
N LEU A 168 0.27 -13.65 -26.50
CA LEU A 168 -0.98 -13.45 -27.25
C LEU A 168 -0.79 -12.69 -28.57
N LEU A 169 -0.04 -11.59 -28.55
CA LEU A 169 0.20 -10.76 -29.73
C LEU A 169 1.12 -11.44 -30.75
N GLU A 170 1.89 -12.45 -30.33
CA GLU A 170 2.65 -13.33 -31.22
C GLU A 170 1.76 -14.42 -31.85
N LEU A 171 0.75 -14.93 -31.12
CA LEU A 171 -0.20 -15.93 -31.61
C LEU A 171 -1.27 -15.36 -32.58
N VAL A 172 -1.70 -14.10 -32.39
CA VAL A 172 -2.68 -13.47 -33.28
C VAL A 172 -1.99 -12.95 -34.55
N PRO A 173 -2.44 -13.28 -35.77
CA PRO A 173 -1.87 -12.75 -37.02
C PRO A 173 -1.80 -11.21 -37.04
N LYS A 174 -0.76 -10.62 -37.65
CA LYS A 174 -0.59 -9.15 -37.72
C LYS A 174 -1.65 -8.48 -38.60
N GLU A 175 -2.29 -9.27 -39.44
CA GLU A 175 -3.28 -8.89 -40.43
C GLU A 175 -4.67 -8.64 -39.79
N ALA A 176 -4.93 -9.26 -38.64
CA ALA A 176 -6.18 -9.10 -37.87
C ALA A 176 -6.15 -7.86 -36.96
N LYS A 177 -5.99 -6.67 -37.56
CA LYS A 177 -5.85 -5.40 -36.83
C LYS A 177 -7.02 -5.10 -35.89
N ASP A 178 -8.25 -5.37 -36.32
CA ASP A 178 -9.45 -5.09 -35.52
C ASP A 178 -9.55 -5.99 -34.28
N VAL A 179 -9.19 -7.27 -34.44
CA VAL A 179 -9.13 -8.25 -33.34
C VAL A 179 -8.03 -7.88 -32.35
N ARG A 180 -6.83 -7.47 -32.83
CA ARG A 180 -5.74 -6.98 -31.96
C ARG A 180 -6.14 -5.74 -31.16
N VAL A 181 -6.92 -4.82 -31.76
CA VAL A 181 -7.40 -3.62 -31.08
C VAL A 181 -8.42 -3.99 -29.99
N GLU A 182 -9.37 -4.88 -30.26
CA GLU A 182 -10.35 -5.29 -29.25
C GLU A 182 -9.75 -6.18 -28.15
N ILE A 183 -8.76 -7.03 -28.48
CA ILE A 183 -7.93 -7.75 -27.50
C ILE A 183 -7.13 -6.76 -26.65
N GLY A 184 -6.50 -5.76 -27.26
CA GLY A 184 -5.80 -4.69 -26.53
C GLY A 184 -6.74 -3.97 -25.56
N LYS A 185 -7.96 -3.61 -25.99
CA LYS A 185 -8.95 -3.00 -25.11
C LYS A 185 -9.50 -3.95 -24.03
N LEU A 186 -9.58 -5.26 -24.30
CA LEU A 186 -9.92 -6.28 -23.31
C LEU A 186 -8.80 -6.41 -22.27
N ILE A 187 -7.54 -6.43 -22.72
CA ILE A 187 -6.34 -6.46 -21.88
C ILE A 187 -6.29 -5.20 -21.01
N ASP A 188 -6.46 -4.01 -21.59
CA ASP A 188 -6.51 -2.75 -20.86
C ASP A 188 -7.66 -2.70 -19.86
N ALA A 189 -8.81 -3.27 -20.20
CA ALA A 189 -9.93 -3.40 -19.27
C ALA A 189 -9.65 -4.40 -18.14
N SER A 190 -8.96 -5.52 -18.43
CA SER A 190 -8.56 -6.53 -17.44
C SER A 190 -7.44 -6.04 -16.52
N ARG A 191 -6.57 -5.14 -17.00
CA ARG A 191 -5.48 -4.50 -16.27
C ARG A 191 -5.94 -3.45 -15.26
N LYS A 192 -7.21 -3.03 -15.31
CA LYS A 192 -7.82 -2.19 -14.28
C LYS A 192 -8.11 -3.04 -13.03
N VAL A 193 -7.03 -3.41 -12.36
CA VAL A 193 -7.02 -4.15 -11.09
C VAL A 193 -7.56 -3.24 -9.99
N SER A 194 -8.47 -3.76 -9.17
CA SER A 194 -9.02 -2.99 -8.05
C SER A 194 -7.96 -2.72 -6.98
N TYR A 195 -8.16 -1.68 -6.15
CA TYR A 195 -7.19 -1.37 -5.11
C TYR A 195 -6.99 -2.52 -4.12
N ARG A 196 -8.05 -3.29 -3.81
CA ARG A 196 -7.93 -4.49 -2.96
C ARG A 196 -7.14 -5.60 -3.62
N GLN A 197 -7.28 -5.76 -4.93
CA GLN A 197 -6.49 -6.72 -5.68
C GLN A 197 -5.01 -6.30 -5.73
N LYS A 198 -4.71 -5.01 -5.92
CA LYS A 198 -3.34 -4.48 -5.81
C LYS A 198 -2.76 -4.73 -4.42
N LEU A 199 -3.52 -4.43 -3.37
CA LEU A 199 -3.11 -4.66 -1.99
C LEU A 199 -2.85 -6.15 -1.69
N ALA A 200 -3.74 -7.05 -2.16
CA ALA A 200 -3.56 -8.49 -1.99
C ALA A 200 -2.31 -9.00 -2.74
N ALA A 201 -2.08 -8.51 -3.96
CA ALA A 201 -0.88 -8.84 -4.73
C ALA A 201 0.40 -8.40 -3.98
N HIS A 202 0.36 -7.24 -3.31
CA HIS A 202 1.49 -6.74 -2.53
C HIS A 202 1.71 -7.45 -1.18
N LEU A 203 0.65 -7.73 -0.42
CA LEU A 203 0.75 -8.23 0.96
C LEU A 203 0.67 -9.75 1.08
N ARG A 204 -0.27 -10.37 0.35
CA ARG A 204 -0.49 -11.82 0.39
C ARG A 204 0.35 -12.56 -0.66
N GLY A 205 0.88 -11.83 -1.64
CA GLY A 205 1.77 -12.37 -2.64
C GLY A 205 1.12 -13.47 -3.48
N ASN A 206 -0.09 -13.23 -3.99
CA ASN A 206 -0.77 -14.17 -4.88
C ASN A 206 0.15 -14.47 -6.09
N PRO A 207 0.72 -15.70 -6.19
CA PRO A 207 1.73 -16.03 -7.20
C PRO A 207 1.23 -15.82 -8.63
N GLU A 208 -0.09 -15.97 -8.85
CA GLU A 208 -0.74 -15.84 -10.15
C GLU A 208 -0.83 -14.38 -10.65
N MET A 209 -0.59 -13.38 -9.79
CA MET A 209 -0.77 -11.95 -10.14
C MET A 209 0.53 -11.14 -10.19
N VAL A 210 1.64 -11.64 -9.61
CA VAL A 210 2.89 -10.87 -9.44
C VAL A 210 4.09 -11.44 -10.18
N GLY A 211 4.01 -12.65 -10.75
CA GLY A 211 5.01 -13.20 -11.68
C GLY A 211 6.43 -13.38 -11.13
N ALA A 212 6.65 -13.21 -9.82
CA ALA A 212 7.96 -13.31 -9.17
C ALA A 212 7.87 -14.09 -7.85
N SER A 213 8.53 -15.24 -7.77
CA SER A 213 8.71 -16.04 -6.56
C SER A 213 10.15 -15.93 -6.06
N ALA A 214 10.38 -16.21 -4.77
CA ALA A 214 11.72 -16.23 -4.20
C ALA A 214 11.96 -17.50 -3.39
N VAL A 215 13.18 -18.02 -3.46
CA VAL A 215 13.65 -19.15 -2.65
C VAL A 215 14.50 -18.60 -1.51
N LYS A 216 14.29 -19.12 -0.30
CA LYS A 216 15.07 -18.76 0.89
C LYS A 216 16.44 -19.42 0.82
N ASN A 217 17.51 -18.62 0.79
CA ASN A 217 18.88 -19.15 0.84
C ASN A 217 19.25 -19.61 2.26
N GLU A 218 20.29 -20.45 2.37
CA GLU A 218 20.86 -20.93 3.64
C GLU A 218 21.26 -19.81 4.62
N LYS A 219 21.47 -18.58 4.11
CA LYS A 219 21.79 -17.36 4.88
C LYS A 219 20.56 -16.53 5.29
N GLY A 220 19.33 -17.03 5.04
CA GLY A 220 18.09 -16.35 5.39
C GLY A 220 17.65 -15.23 4.43
N SER A 221 18.42 -14.93 3.38
CA SER A 221 18.10 -13.92 2.37
C SER A 221 17.28 -14.53 1.21
N PHE A 222 16.28 -13.80 0.73
CA PHE A 222 15.40 -14.21 -0.36
C PHE A 222 16.01 -13.80 -1.72
N THR A 223 16.34 -14.79 -2.56
CA THR A 223 16.78 -14.51 -3.95
C THR A 223 15.61 -14.61 -4.91
N PRO A 224 15.46 -13.63 -5.83
CA PRO A 224 14.41 -13.66 -6.83
C PRO A 224 14.64 -14.82 -7.80
N VAL A 225 13.59 -15.59 -8.08
CA VAL A 225 13.54 -16.55 -9.18
C VAL A 225 12.59 -15.98 -10.23
N MET A 226 13.08 -15.81 -11.45
CA MET A 226 12.28 -15.31 -12.57
C MET A 226 11.63 -16.52 -13.27
N GLY A 227 10.29 -16.62 -13.27
CA GLY A 227 9.58 -17.68 -13.99
C GLY A 227 8.06 -17.67 -13.76
N THR A 228 7.30 -18.08 -14.78
CA THR A 228 5.88 -18.42 -14.66
C THR A 228 5.73 -19.78 -14.00
N THR A 229 4.69 -19.96 -13.21
CA THR A 229 4.36 -21.22 -12.54
C THR A 229 4.26 -22.36 -13.54
N THR A 230 5.28 -23.21 -13.62
CA THR A 230 5.09 -24.65 -13.91
C THR A 230 6.28 -25.45 -13.40
N ALA A 231 6.29 -25.78 -12.11
CA ALA A 231 6.71 -27.07 -11.59
C ALA A 231 6.81 -26.99 -10.06
N LYS A 232 6.06 -27.87 -9.38
CA LYS A 232 6.43 -28.34 -8.05
C LYS A 232 7.80 -29.01 -8.17
N GLU A 233 8.88 -28.30 -7.84
CA GLU A 233 10.11 -28.99 -7.47
C GLU A 233 10.04 -29.32 -5.98
N GLU A 234 10.10 -30.63 -5.71
CA GLU A 234 10.15 -31.22 -4.40
C GLU A 234 11.23 -30.54 -3.53
N ASN A 235 10.82 -30.06 -2.36
CA ASN A 235 11.65 -29.61 -1.23
C ASN A 235 12.15 -28.16 -1.20
N GLY A 236 11.72 -27.27 -2.08
CA GLY A 236 11.91 -25.82 -1.90
C GLY A 236 10.61 -25.13 -1.49
N ILE A 237 10.48 -24.62 -0.26
CA ILE A 237 9.35 -23.76 0.12
C ILE A 237 9.50 -22.44 -0.65
N GLN A 238 8.81 -22.32 -1.79
CA GLN A 238 8.80 -21.12 -2.62
C GLN A 238 7.82 -20.11 -2.02
N THR A 239 8.32 -18.97 -1.59
CA THR A 239 7.51 -17.88 -1.00
C THR A 239 7.66 -16.61 -1.82
N ASN A 240 6.60 -15.81 -1.94
CA ASN A 240 6.65 -14.52 -2.64
C ASN A 240 7.77 -13.62 -2.06
N LEU A 241 8.54 -12.94 -2.92
CA LEU A 241 9.68 -12.08 -2.52
C LEU A 241 9.28 -11.01 -1.51
N GLN A 242 8.09 -10.41 -1.65
CA GLN A 242 7.59 -9.37 -0.75
C GLN A 242 7.09 -9.96 0.57
N TYR A 243 6.42 -11.11 0.53
CA TYR A 243 6.07 -11.84 1.75
C TYR A 243 7.32 -12.23 2.55
N GLY A 244 8.38 -12.63 1.85
CA GLY A 244 9.70 -12.87 2.44
C GLY A 244 10.29 -11.62 3.10
N LYS A 245 10.25 -10.46 2.42
CA LYS A 245 10.70 -9.18 3.00
C LYS A 245 9.88 -8.73 4.20
N ILE A 246 8.57 -8.97 4.21
CA ILE A 246 7.71 -8.71 5.38
C ILE A 246 8.12 -9.59 6.56
N GLN A 247 8.47 -10.85 6.31
CA GLN A 247 8.98 -11.73 7.36
C GLN A 247 10.37 -11.30 7.84
N GLU A 248 11.29 -10.94 6.94
CA GLU A 248 12.60 -10.37 7.30
C GLU A 248 12.45 -9.12 8.17
N TYR A 249 11.47 -8.26 7.86
CA TYR A 249 11.16 -7.10 8.68
C TYR A 249 10.72 -7.47 10.09
N LYS A 250 9.82 -8.46 10.24
CA LYS A 250 9.36 -8.94 11.56
C LYS A 250 10.50 -9.55 12.37
N ASP A 251 11.34 -10.36 11.72
CA ASP A 251 12.49 -11.00 12.35
C ASP A 251 13.52 -9.95 12.83
N LEU A 252 13.83 -8.95 12.00
CA LEU A 252 14.73 -7.84 12.35
C LEU A 252 14.19 -6.98 13.50
N LEU A 253 12.87 -6.77 13.54
CA LEU A 253 12.23 -6.03 14.60
C LEU A 253 12.35 -6.78 15.93
N GLN A 254 12.11 -8.08 15.92
CA GLN A 254 12.32 -8.92 17.10
C GLN A 254 13.79 -8.89 17.55
N GLU A 255 14.73 -9.02 16.62
CA GLU A 255 16.17 -8.95 16.92
C GLU A 255 16.57 -7.61 17.54
N TYR A 256 16.03 -6.50 17.03
CA TYR A 256 16.23 -5.17 17.59
C TYR A 256 15.69 -5.05 19.02
N GLU A 257 14.46 -5.51 19.27
CA GLU A 257 13.84 -5.45 20.59
C GLU A 257 14.60 -6.31 21.62
N GLU A 258 15.05 -7.50 21.21
CA GLU A 258 15.89 -8.36 22.04
C GLU A 258 17.27 -7.75 22.33
N ALA A 259 17.90 -7.13 21.33
CA ALA A 259 19.18 -6.45 21.49
C ALA A 259 19.06 -5.27 22.45
N LEU A 260 17.98 -4.50 22.36
CA LEU A 260 17.69 -3.38 23.25
C LEU A 260 17.44 -3.85 24.69
N ALA A 261 16.69 -4.95 24.89
CA ALA A 261 16.43 -5.51 26.21
C ALA A 261 17.70 -6.05 26.90
N LYS A 262 18.67 -6.53 26.11
CA LYS A 262 19.95 -7.07 26.61
C LYS A 262 21.04 -6.00 26.76
N ALA A 263 20.84 -4.81 26.19
CA ALA A 263 21.83 -3.74 26.19
C ALA A 263 22.03 -3.12 27.58
N LYS A 264 23.28 -3.16 28.07
CA LYS A 264 23.72 -2.60 29.36
C LYS A 264 24.98 -1.74 29.23
N ILE A 265 25.71 -1.87 28.13
CA ILE A 265 26.96 -1.14 27.84
C ILE A 265 26.86 -0.40 26.50
N ASP A 266 27.62 0.68 26.33
CA ASP A 266 27.55 1.59 25.17
C ASP A 266 27.63 0.84 23.83
N TYR A 267 28.55 -0.11 23.67
CA TYR A 267 28.68 -0.92 22.46
C TYR A 267 27.41 -1.72 22.10
N GLN A 268 26.65 -2.18 23.10
CA GLN A 268 25.39 -2.89 22.87
C GLN A 268 24.29 -1.94 22.42
N PHE A 269 24.28 -0.70 22.92
CA PHE A 269 23.38 0.34 22.43
C PHE A 269 23.73 0.76 21.00
N ASP A 270 25.01 0.83 20.63
CA ASP A 270 25.45 1.09 19.26
C ASP A 270 25.01 -0.02 18.31
N HIS A 271 25.12 -1.29 18.73
CA HIS A 271 24.61 -2.42 17.97
C HIS A 271 23.09 -2.34 17.78
N ALA A 272 22.34 -2.04 18.85
CA ALA A 272 20.90 -1.83 18.77
C ALA A 272 20.52 -0.66 17.85
N ALA A 273 21.30 0.43 17.84
CA ALA A 273 21.09 1.58 16.95
C ALA A 273 21.31 1.21 15.47
N MET A 274 22.32 0.38 15.18
CA MET A 274 22.55 -0.16 13.83
C MET A 274 21.39 -1.05 13.37
N LEU A 275 20.91 -1.94 14.24
CA LEU A 275 19.72 -2.76 13.96
C LEU A 275 18.50 -1.87 13.72
N LYS A 276 18.28 -0.84 14.55
CA LYS A 276 17.18 0.12 14.37
C LYS A 276 17.20 0.79 13.01
N LYS A 277 18.38 1.23 12.56
CA LYS A 277 18.54 1.82 11.22
C LYS A 277 18.15 0.84 10.12
N LYS A 278 18.54 -0.44 10.24
CA LYS A 278 18.15 -1.48 9.28
C LYS A 278 16.63 -1.70 9.29
N VAL A 279 16.03 -1.81 10.49
CA VAL A 279 14.58 -1.92 10.68
C VAL A 279 13.84 -0.76 10.00
N ASP A 280 14.32 0.48 10.17
CA ASP A 280 13.68 1.67 9.58
C ASP A 280 13.78 1.69 8.04
N ILE A 281 14.90 1.23 7.47
CA ILE A 281 15.08 1.09 6.02
C ILE A 281 14.14 0.04 5.46
N THR A 282 14.17 -1.18 6.02
CA THR A 282 13.32 -2.28 5.55
C THR A 282 11.84 -1.93 5.72
N ARG A 283 11.47 -1.26 6.82
CA ARG A 283 10.12 -0.74 7.04
C ARG A 283 9.68 0.21 5.93
N ALA A 284 10.51 1.18 5.56
CA ALA A 284 10.19 2.11 4.49
C ALA A 284 9.98 1.40 3.15
N GLU A 285 10.75 0.34 2.89
CA GLU A 285 10.63 -0.49 1.69
C GLU A 285 9.31 -1.28 1.65
N VAL A 286 8.87 -1.87 2.77
CA VAL A 286 7.64 -2.69 2.80
C VAL A 286 6.36 -1.86 3.00
N VAL A 287 6.41 -0.80 3.82
CA VAL A 287 5.25 0.04 4.14
C VAL A 287 5.03 1.13 3.08
N GLY A 288 6.10 1.64 2.45
CA GLY A 288 6.03 2.72 1.46
C GLY A 288 5.03 2.45 0.33
N PRO A 289 5.12 1.31 -0.37
CA PRO A 289 4.19 0.95 -1.44
C PRO A 289 2.73 0.83 -0.98
N VAL A 290 2.49 0.31 0.23
CA VAL A 290 1.13 0.22 0.78
C VAL A 290 0.53 1.61 0.99
N LYS A 291 1.34 2.56 1.49
CA LYS A 291 0.92 3.95 1.66
C LYS A 291 0.66 4.67 0.34
N THR A 292 1.43 4.39 -0.70
CA THR A 292 1.16 4.97 -2.02
C THR A 292 -0.17 4.46 -2.57
N ILE A 293 -0.44 3.15 -2.42
CA ILE A 293 -1.73 2.56 -2.83
C ILE A 293 -2.90 3.20 -2.07
N ASP A 294 -2.76 3.41 -0.77
CA ASP A 294 -3.78 4.09 0.06
C ASP A 294 -3.99 5.56 -0.34
N THR A 295 -2.91 6.27 -0.66
CA THR A 295 -2.98 7.67 -1.09
C THR A 295 -3.64 7.79 -2.47
N ASP A 296 -3.27 6.91 -3.40
CA ASP A 296 -3.85 6.85 -4.74
C ASP A 296 -5.34 6.49 -4.68
N LEU A 297 -5.73 5.54 -3.81
CA LEU A 297 -7.12 5.18 -3.56
C LEU A 297 -7.95 6.42 -3.15
N LYS A 298 -7.47 7.15 -2.15
CA LYS A 298 -8.16 8.33 -1.63
C LYS A 298 -8.24 9.42 -2.70
N LYS A 299 -7.14 9.68 -3.41
CA LYS A 299 -7.08 10.67 -4.50
C LYS A 299 -8.09 10.38 -5.60
N ASP A 300 -8.19 9.13 -6.04
CA ASP A 300 -9.12 8.75 -7.10
C ASP A 300 -10.58 8.77 -6.61
N ALA A 301 -10.82 8.47 -5.34
CA ALA A 301 -12.14 8.63 -4.74
C ALA A 301 -12.58 10.10 -4.62
N PHE A 302 -11.66 11.02 -4.31
CA PHE A 302 -11.96 12.46 -4.31
C PHE A 302 -12.37 12.97 -5.69
N GLN A 303 -11.90 12.36 -6.78
CA GLN A 303 -12.32 12.72 -8.14
C GLN A 303 -13.78 12.33 -8.45
N LEU A 304 -14.39 11.48 -7.63
CA LEU A 304 -15.81 11.12 -7.76
C LEU A 304 -16.75 12.17 -7.17
N LEU A 305 -16.22 13.09 -6.35
CA LEU A 305 -17.02 14.13 -5.71
C LEU A 305 -17.32 15.27 -6.69
N THR A 306 -18.51 15.85 -6.54
CA THR A 306 -18.88 17.06 -7.26
C THR A 306 -18.26 18.30 -6.59
N ILE A 307 -18.10 19.39 -7.33
CA ILE A 307 -17.55 20.66 -6.80
C ILE A 307 -18.36 21.17 -5.60
N GLN A 308 -19.66 20.90 -5.55
CA GLN A 308 -20.56 21.28 -4.45
C GLN A 308 -20.37 20.43 -3.18
N GLN A 309 -19.76 19.24 -3.27
CA GLN A 309 -19.47 18.37 -2.13
C GLN A 309 -18.09 18.66 -1.53
N ILE A 310 -17.21 19.37 -2.24
CA ILE A 310 -15.82 19.64 -1.84
C ILE A 310 -15.68 20.98 -1.10
N GLY A 311 -16.59 21.93 -1.35
CA GLY A 311 -16.59 23.27 -0.74
C GLY A 311 -17.59 23.42 0.40
#